data_AF-X1DCG5-F1
#
_entry.id   AF-X1DCG5-F1
#
_cell.length_a   1.000
_cell.length_b   1.000
_cell.length_c   1.000
_cell.angle_alpha   90.00
_cell.angle_beta   90.00
_cell.angle_gamma   90.00
#
_symmetry.space_group_name_H-M   'P 1'
#
loop_
_entity.id
_entity.type
_entity.pdbx_description
1 polymer ?
#
loop_
_entity_poly.entity_id
_entity_poly.type
_entity_poly.pdbx_seq_one_letter_code
_entity_poly.pdbx_strand_id
1 'polypeptide(L)'
;MKKIFSILFILLLLIPFLISNINLFAEEFKEINYSNDIRKPVVSGIFYPGSAEELKEKIDNLLNKVEREELKGELIGLIVPHAGYDINLYLPVGEKGLNKRAT
;
A
#
# COMPACT_ATOMS: atom_id res chain seq x y z
N MET A 1 55.61 -21.39 4.34
CA MET A 1 55.30 -21.57 2.90
C MET A 1 54.23 -22.64 2.64
N LYS A 2 54.43 -23.92 3.02
CA LYS A 2 53.45 -25.01 2.75
C LYS A 2 52.04 -24.77 3.34
N LYS A 3 51.93 -24.20 4.55
CA LYS A 3 50.63 -23.83 5.17
C LYS A 3 49.87 -22.75 4.39
N ILE A 4 50.58 -21.75 3.88
CA ILE A 4 50.00 -20.65 3.07
C ILE A 4 49.48 -21.22 1.74
N PHE A 5 50.25 -22.11 1.11
CA PHE A 5 49.83 -22.80 -0.11
C PHE A 5 48.59 -23.69 0.13
N SER A 6 48.54 -24.40 1.26
CA SER A 6 47.38 -25.20 1.64
C SER A 6 46.13 -24.36 1.93
N ILE A 7 46.28 -23.18 2.55
CA ILE A 7 45.16 -22.26 2.80
C ILE A 7 44.64 -21.69 1.47
N LEU A 8 45.53 -21.32 0.57
CA LEU A 8 45.15 -20.80 -0.76
C LEU A 8 44.42 -21.87 -1.60
N PHE A 9 44.86 -23.12 -1.49
CA PHE A 9 44.20 -24.26 -2.15
C PHE A 9 42.80 -24.52 -1.59
N ILE A 10 42.62 -24.41 -0.26
CA ILE A 10 41.30 -24.54 0.38
C ILE A 10 40.37 -23.39 -0.04
N LEU A 11 40.87 -22.15 -0.07
CA LEU A 11 40.11 -20.98 -0.56
C LEU A 11 39.68 -21.16 -2.01
N LEU A 12 40.58 -21.66 -2.88
CA LEU A 12 40.27 -21.92 -4.28
C LEU A 12 39.12 -22.93 -4.46
N LEU A 13 39.04 -23.93 -3.57
CA LEU A 13 37.96 -24.92 -3.58
C LEU A 13 36.66 -24.41 -2.93
N LEU A 14 36.75 -23.51 -1.96
CA LEU A 14 35.58 -22.94 -1.25
C LEU A 14 34.87 -21.86 -2.07
N ILE A 15 35.59 -21.05 -2.84
CA ILE A 15 35.03 -19.96 -3.65
C ILE A 15 33.89 -20.42 -4.59
N PRO A 16 34.05 -21.47 -5.44
CA PRO A 16 32.97 -21.91 -6.32
C PRO A 16 31.76 -22.46 -5.56
N PHE A 17 31.98 -23.09 -4.40
CA PHE A 17 30.90 -23.56 -3.53
C PHE A 17 30.10 -22.39 -2.93
N LEU A 18 30.75 -21.30 -2.52
CA LEU A 18 30.03 -20.10 -2.09
C LEU A 18 29.23 -19.46 -3.24
N ILE A 19 29.83 -19.39 -4.44
CA ILE A 19 29.16 -18.81 -5.61
C ILE A 19 27.91 -19.60 -6.00
N SER A 20 27.96 -20.95 -5.97
CA SER A 20 26.80 -21.78 -6.30
C SER A 20 25.64 -21.60 -5.32
N ASN A 21 25.93 -21.41 -4.02
CA ASN A 21 24.92 -21.15 -3.01
C ASN A 21 24.28 -19.76 -3.17
N ILE A 22 25.03 -18.75 -3.61
CA ILE A 22 24.51 -17.41 -3.90
C ILE A 22 23.52 -17.45 -5.08
N ASN A 23 23.85 -18.18 -6.14
CA ASN A 23 22.97 -18.29 -7.32
C ASN A 23 21.64 -18.97 -6.99
N LEU A 24 21.67 -20.02 -6.14
CA LEU A 24 20.46 -20.72 -5.70
C LEU A 24 19.54 -19.79 -4.91
N PHE A 25 20.10 -18.98 -4.00
CA PHE A 25 19.34 -17.98 -3.25
C PHE A 25 18.78 -16.90 -4.17
N ALA A 26 19.56 -16.41 -5.14
CA ALA A 26 19.11 -15.40 -6.09
C ALA A 26 17.93 -15.85 -6.97
N GLU A 27 17.85 -17.14 -7.32
CA GLU A 27 16.69 -17.69 -8.03
C GLU A 27 15.42 -17.69 -7.18
N GLU A 28 15.53 -17.93 -5.86
CA GLU A 28 14.42 -17.87 -4.90
C GLU A 28 13.81 -16.45 -4.79
N PHE A 29 14.61 -15.38 -4.88
CA PHE A 29 14.10 -14.00 -4.91
C PHE A 29 13.48 -13.61 -6.24
N LYS A 30 13.88 -14.26 -7.35
CA LYS A 30 13.34 -13.99 -8.68
C LYS A 30 11.95 -14.60 -8.87
N GLU A 31 11.61 -15.61 -8.09
CA GLU A 31 10.35 -16.35 -8.18
C GLU A 31 9.21 -15.75 -7.34
N ILE A 32 9.41 -14.58 -6.71
CA ILE A 32 8.28 -13.74 -6.26
C ILE A 32 7.68 -13.07 -7.51
N ASN A 33 7.03 -13.90 -8.32
CA ASN A 33 6.19 -13.50 -9.43
C ASN A 33 4.96 -12.83 -8.79
N TYR A 34 5.03 -11.52 -8.54
CA TYR A 34 3.81 -10.73 -8.41
C TYR A 34 3.00 -11.07 -9.65
N SER A 35 1.86 -11.74 -9.47
CA SER A 35 0.92 -11.98 -10.56
C SER A 35 0.79 -10.67 -11.32
N ASN A 36 1.24 -10.64 -12.58
CA ASN A 36 1.27 -9.44 -13.42
C ASN A 36 -0.14 -8.86 -13.70
N ASP A 37 -1.17 -9.41 -13.07
CA ASP A 37 -2.55 -8.99 -13.18
C ASP A 37 -2.83 -7.84 -12.20
N ILE A 38 -2.26 -6.67 -12.52
CA ILE A 38 -2.61 -5.42 -11.85
C ILE A 38 -4.06 -5.10 -12.21
N ARG A 39 -4.98 -5.25 -11.24
CA ARG A 39 -6.38 -4.86 -11.40
C ARG A 39 -6.48 -3.35 -11.66
N LYS A 40 -6.83 -2.97 -12.88
CA LYS A 40 -7.02 -1.57 -13.24
C LYS A 40 -8.23 -0.95 -12.53
N PRO A 41 -8.19 0.34 -12.19
CA PRO A 41 -9.31 1.04 -11.57
C PRO A 41 -10.42 1.29 -12.59
N VAL A 42 -11.41 0.38 -12.66
CA VAL A 42 -12.49 0.38 -13.68
C VAL A 42 -13.41 1.60 -13.60
N VAL A 43 -13.50 2.25 -12.44
CA VAL A 43 -14.39 3.40 -12.18
C VAL A 43 -13.65 4.75 -12.11
N SER A 44 -12.36 4.75 -12.47
CA SER A 44 -11.55 5.97 -12.58
C SER A 44 -12.11 6.89 -13.66
N GLY A 45 -12.24 8.18 -13.36
CA GLY A 45 -12.92 9.15 -14.22
C GLY A 45 -14.45 9.14 -14.14
N ILE A 46 -15.05 8.20 -13.38
CA ILE A 46 -16.51 8.11 -13.18
C ILE A 46 -16.87 8.44 -11.73
N PHE A 47 -16.30 7.71 -10.76
CA PHE A 47 -16.58 7.94 -9.33
C PHE A 47 -15.58 8.89 -8.67
N TYR A 48 -14.41 9.06 -9.27
CA TYR A 48 -13.35 9.95 -8.81
C TYR A 48 -12.50 10.37 -10.01
N PRO A 49 -11.72 11.46 -9.90
CA PRO A 49 -10.84 11.92 -10.98
C PRO A 49 -9.95 10.83 -11.60
N GLY A 50 -9.80 10.89 -12.92
CA GLY A 50 -8.95 9.95 -13.67
C GLY A 50 -7.45 10.21 -13.50
N SER A 51 -7.08 11.47 -13.22
CA SER A 51 -5.71 11.90 -12.94
C SER A 51 -5.36 11.66 -11.48
N ALA A 52 -4.16 11.13 -11.24
CA ALA A 52 -3.64 10.92 -9.90
C ALA A 52 -3.40 12.26 -9.19
N GLU A 53 -2.92 13.26 -9.92
CA GLU A 53 -2.65 14.61 -9.44
C GLU A 53 -3.95 15.29 -8.97
N GLU A 54 -4.99 15.24 -9.81
CA GLU A 54 -6.30 15.81 -9.50
C GLU A 54 -6.97 15.07 -8.33
N LEU A 55 -6.88 13.73 -8.30
CA LEU A 55 -7.40 12.93 -7.21
C LEU A 55 -6.73 13.28 -5.88
N LYS A 56 -5.41 13.47 -5.89
CA LYS A 56 -4.63 13.84 -4.71
C LYS A 56 -5.05 15.22 -4.21
N GLU A 57 -5.08 16.22 -5.08
CA GLU A 57 -5.49 17.58 -4.71
C GLU A 57 -6.90 17.58 -4.13
N LYS A 58 -7.83 16.82 -4.74
CA LYS A 58 -9.18 16.66 -4.23
C LYS A 58 -9.18 16.12 -2.81
N ILE A 59 -8.53 14.98 -2.55
CA ILE A 59 -8.48 14.38 -1.21
C ILE A 59 -7.87 15.33 -0.18
N ASP A 60 -6.76 15.99 -0.53
CA ASP A 60 -6.10 16.95 0.35
C ASP A 60 -7.07 18.09 0.74
N ASN A 61 -7.80 18.64 -0.23
CA ASN A 61 -8.80 19.67 0.00
C ASN A 61 -9.97 19.20 0.88
N LEU A 62 -10.35 17.92 0.82
CA LEU A 62 -11.39 17.35 1.68
C LEU A 62 -10.91 17.27 3.12
N LEU A 63 -9.74 16.67 3.33
CA LEU A 63 -9.18 16.45 4.65
C LEU A 63 -8.85 17.78 5.36
N ASN A 64 -8.40 18.79 4.60
CA ASN A 64 -8.10 20.11 5.14
C ASN A 64 -9.34 20.89 5.63
N LYS A 65 -10.54 20.52 5.19
CA LYS A 65 -11.79 21.15 5.63
C LYS A 65 -12.38 20.52 6.90
N VAL A 66 -11.84 19.39 7.35
CA VAL A 66 -12.36 18.66 8.50
C VAL A 66 -11.64 19.15 9.76
N GLU A 67 -12.41 19.58 10.76
CA GLU A 67 -11.89 19.86 12.09
C GLU A 67 -11.44 18.55 12.75
N ARG A 68 -10.26 18.56 13.38
CA ARG A 68 -9.79 17.38 14.12
C ARG A 68 -10.55 17.29 15.43
N GLU A 69 -11.28 16.19 15.60
CA GLU A 69 -11.90 15.84 16.86
C GLU A 69 -10.98 14.92 17.67
N GLU A 70 -10.79 15.24 18.95
CA GLU A 70 -10.18 14.32 19.90
C GLU A 70 -11.21 13.29 20.34
N LEU A 71 -10.95 12.02 20.02
CA LEU A 71 -11.80 10.92 20.42
C LEU A 71 -11.56 10.56 21.88
N LYS A 72 -12.64 10.45 22.65
CA LYS A 72 -12.58 9.88 24.01
C LYS A 72 -12.53 8.35 23.90
N GLY A 73 -11.35 7.80 23.70
CA GLY A 73 -11.10 6.36 23.59
C GLY A 73 -10.29 5.99 22.35
N GLU A 74 -10.20 4.69 22.07
CA GLU A 74 -9.44 4.15 20.93
C GLU A 74 -10.33 4.03 19.68
N LEU A 75 -9.84 4.51 18.54
CA LEU A 75 -10.51 4.37 17.25
C LEU A 75 -10.36 2.94 16.74
N ILE A 76 -11.44 2.15 16.77
CA ILE A 76 -11.43 0.75 16.33
C ILE A 76 -12.01 0.52 14.93
N GLY A 77 -12.59 1.55 14.30
CA GLY A 77 -13.20 1.42 12.96
C GLY A 77 -13.84 2.70 12.43
N LEU A 78 -14.15 2.69 11.13
CA LEU A 78 -14.79 3.79 10.39
C LEU A 78 -15.96 3.25 9.56
N ILE A 79 -17.00 4.06 9.41
CA ILE A 79 -18.09 3.82 8.45
C ILE A 79 -17.97 4.90 7.37
N VAL A 80 -17.82 4.48 6.12
CA VAL A 80 -17.64 5.39 4.98
C VAL A 80 -18.63 5.05 3.87
N PRO A 81 -19.19 6.06 3.17
CA PRO A 81 -20.04 5.81 2.01
C PRO A 81 -19.21 5.35 0.81
N HIS A 82 -19.81 4.58 -0.09
CA HIS A 82 -19.12 4.04 -1.28
C HIS A 82 -19.48 4.78 -2.59
N ALA A 83 -20.28 5.85 -2.52
CA ALA A 83 -20.62 6.63 -3.72
C ALA A 83 -19.49 7.58 -4.12
N GLY A 84 -19.51 8.01 -5.38
CA GLY A 84 -18.47 8.87 -5.97
C GLY A 84 -18.20 10.14 -5.16
N TYR A 85 -16.97 10.65 -5.27
CA TYR A 85 -16.47 11.77 -4.47
C TYR A 85 -17.26 13.07 -4.70
N ASP A 86 -17.93 13.21 -5.84
CA ASP A 86 -18.78 14.36 -6.17
C ASP A 86 -20.21 14.25 -5.61
N ILE A 87 -20.68 13.02 -5.31
CA ILE A 87 -22.06 12.77 -4.89
C ILE A 87 -22.21 12.87 -3.37
N ASN A 88 -21.25 12.32 -2.61
CA ASN A 88 -21.36 12.27 -1.14
C ASN A 88 -20.92 13.54 -0.41
N LEU A 89 -20.26 14.48 -1.08
CA LEU A 89 -19.59 15.59 -0.39
C LEU A 89 -20.49 16.79 -0.10
N TYR A 90 -21.72 16.81 -0.62
CA TYR A 90 -22.69 17.88 -0.32
C TYR A 90 -23.50 17.66 0.96
N LEU A 91 -23.22 16.59 1.73
CA LEU A 91 -23.82 16.46 3.06
C LEU A 91 -22.89 17.12 4.08
N PRO A 92 -23.21 18.34 4.56
CA PRO A 92 -22.47 18.94 5.65
C PRO A 92 -22.54 18.00 6.86
N VAL A 93 -21.37 17.68 7.40
CA VAL A 93 -21.20 17.16 8.75
C VAL A 93 -21.80 18.21 9.68
N GLY A 94 -23.08 18.05 10.03
CA GLY A 94 -23.77 19.14 10.72
C GLY A 94 -25.29 19.07 10.83
N GLU A 95 -25.95 17.91 10.83
CA GLU A 95 -27.29 17.82 11.43
C GLU A 95 -27.37 16.65 12.40
N LYS A 96 -27.17 17.01 13.67
CA LYS A 96 -28.00 16.65 14.83
C LYS A 96 -28.57 15.23 14.84
N GLY A 97 -28.24 14.53 15.91
CA GLY A 97 -28.95 13.32 16.30
C GLY A 97 -30.47 13.50 16.41
N LEU A 98 -31.08 12.34 16.69
CA LEU A 98 -32.50 12.12 16.98
C LEU A 98 -33.37 11.76 15.75
N ASN A 99 -33.62 10.45 15.65
CA ASN A 99 -34.95 9.86 15.58
C ASN A 99 -35.93 10.47 14.58
N LYS A 100 -36.28 9.71 13.52
CA LYS A 100 -37.67 9.29 13.26
C LYS A 100 -37.80 8.34 12.06
N ARG A 101 -38.39 7.17 12.37
CA ARG A 101 -39.37 6.40 11.57
C ARG A 101 -38.84 5.75 10.29
N ALA A 102 -38.70 4.42 10.21
CA ALA A 102 -39.79 3.45 10.15
C ALA A 102 -40.92 3.91 9.21
N THR A 103 -40.79 3.59 7.92
CA THR A 103 -41.91 3.22 7.05
C THR A 103 -41.42 2.14 6.10
#